data_AF-A0A0U3Q316-F1
#
_entry.id   AF-A0A0U3Q316-F1
#
_cell.length_a   1.000
_cell.length_b   1.000
_cell.length_c   1.000
_cell.angle_alpha   90.00
_cell.angle_beta   90.00
_cell.angle_gamma   90.00
#
_symmetry.space_group_name_H-M   'P 1'
#
loop_
_entity.id
_entity.type
_entity.pdbx_description
1 polymer ?
#
loop_
_entity_poly.entity_id
_entity_poly.type
_entity_poly.pdbx_seq_one_letter_code
_entity_poly.pdbx_strand_id
1 'polypeptide(L)'
;MGGSAYWTKEIKKADARSPKEGAIKRLDRLHGVLRRLDPVVADRAWRDVGNLLQQTTDRHSVRGSAYWTKEIRKADGRSAKEGAIKRLDRLRGVLRDPDPVVANRAWREVRDALQRITERYSR
;
A
#
# COMPACT_ATOMS: atom_id res chain seq x y z
N MET A 1 -27.33 -0.78 -5.01
CA MET A 1 -26.22 -0.91 -5.98
C MET A 1 -25.13 0.09 -5.58
N GLY A 2 -23.83 -0.26 -5.46
CA GLY A 2 -22.84 0.84 -5.46
C GLY A 2 -21.41 0.60 -4.97
N GLY A 3 -21.11 -0.41 -4.16
CA GLY A 3 -19.73 -0.55 -3.63
C GLY A 3 -18.72 -0.93 -4.72
N SER A 4 -18.91 -2.08 -5.35
CA SER A 4 -17.96 -2.63 -6.32
C SER A 4 -17.85 -1.79 -7.61
N ALA A 5 -18.98 -1.31 -8.13
CA ALA A 5 -19.02 -0.49 -9.35
C ALA A 5 -18.35 0.88 -9.16
N TYR A 6 -18.58 1.53 -8.01
CA TYR A 6 -17.88 2.77 -7.65
C TYR A 6 -16.37 2.57 -7.60
N TRP A 7 -15.92 1.56 -6.84
CA TRP A 7 -14.49 1.29 -6.70
C TRP A 7 -13.82 0.95 -8.03
N THR A 8 -14.49 0.19 -8.90
CA THR A 8 -13.98 -0.15 -10.23
C THR A 8 -13.79 1.10 -11.08
N LYS A 9 -14.77 2.02 -11.07
CA LYS A 9 -14.68 3.30 -11.79
C LYS A 9 -13.56 4.18 -11.27
N GLU A 10 -13.44 4.33 -9.95
CA GLU A 10 -12.43 5.19 -9.34
C GLU A 10 -11.01 4.64 -9.51
N ILE A 11 -10.83 3.32 -9.41
CA ILE A 11 -9.54 2.67 -9.70
C ILE A 11 -9.16 2.87 -11.17
N LYS A 12 -10.10 2.69 -12.11
CA LYS A 12 -9.83 2.90 -13.55
C LYS A 12 -9.39 4.33 -13.86
N LYS A 13 -10.03 5.33 -13.25
CA LYS A 13 -9.63 6.75 -13.39
C LYS A 13 -8.24 7.00 -12.82
N ALA A 14 -7.93 6.44 -11.66
CA ALA A 14 -6.64 6.59 -11.02
C ALA A 14 -5.51 5.94 -11.83
N ASP A 15 -5.74 4.72 -12.34
CA ASP A 15 -4.80 4.02 -13.23
C ASP A 15 -4.51 4.81 -14.51
N ALA A 16 -5.50 5.53 -15.05
CA ALA A 16 -5.32 6.38 -16.21
C ALA A 16 -4.43 7.61 -15.95
N ARG A 17 -4.34 8.07 -14.68
CA ARG A 17 -3.50 9.20 -14.29
C ARG A 17 -2.07 8.77 -14.00
N SER A 18 -1.90 7.76 -13.15
CA SER A 18 -0.59 7.16 -12.88
C SER A 18 -0.72 5.82 -12.14
N PRO A 19 0.29 4.94 -12.24
CA PRO A 19 0.37 3.75 -11.40
C PRO A 19 0.33 4.05 -9.90
N LYS A 20 0.94 5.17 -9.48
CA LYS A 20 0.93 5.62 -8.09
C LYS A 20 -0.49 5.90 -7.58
N GLU A 21 -1.27 6.68 -8.34
CA GLU A 21 -2.67 6.94 -7.98
C GLU A 21 -3.48 5.64 -7.93
N GLY A 22 -3.27 4.75 -8.90
CA GLY A 22 -3.88 3.43 -8.93
C GLY A 22 -3.57 2.58 -7.69
N ALA A 23 -2.33 2.62 -7.18
CA ALA A 23 -1.94 1.93 -5.96
C ALA A 23 -2.60 2.55 -4.72
N ILE A 24 -2.59 3.88 -4.60
CA ILE A 24 -3.21 4.60 -3.48
C ILE A 24 -4.71 4.31 -3.41
N LYS A 25 -5.42 4.36 -4.55
CA LYS A 25 -6.86 4.05 -4.58
C LYS A 25 -7.18 2.61 -4.22
N ARG A 26 -6.32 1.65 -4.58
CA ARG A 26 -6.48 0.25 -4.13
C ARG A 26 -6.27 0.09 -2.63
N LEU A 27 -5.32 0.83 -2.04
CA LEU A 27 -5.15 0.86 -0.59
C LEU A 27 -6.37 1.47 0.13
N ASP A 28 -6.95 2.55 -0.40
CA ASP A 28 -8.18 3.15 0.13
C ASP A 28 -9.34 2.14 0.11
N ARG A 29 -9.48 1.42 -1.02
CA ARG A 29 -10.47 0.34 -1.15
C ARG A 29 -10.24 -0.75 -0.11
N LEU A 30 -9.00 -1.24 -0.01
CA LEU A 30 -8.62 -2.26 0.97
C LEU A 30 -8.98 -1.82 2.38
N HIS A 31 -8.63 -0.60 2.75
CA HIS A 31 -8.99 -0.04 4.06
C HIS A 31 -10.51 -0.06 4.29
N GLY A 32 -11.31 0.29 3.27
CA GLY A 32 -12.77 0.19 3.33
C GLY A 32 -13.29 -1.24 3.53
N VAL A 33 -12.64 -2.24 2.91
CA VAL A 33 -12.95 -3.67 3.10
C VAL A 33 -12.57 -4.12 4.51
N LEU A 34 -11.34 -3.83 4.94
CA LEU A 34 -10.80 -4.27 6.23
C LEU A 34 -11.58 -3.71 7.43
N ARG A 35 -12.18 -2.52 7.30
CA ARG A 35 -13.05 -1.95 8.35
C ARG A 35 -14.29 -2.78 8.66
N ARG A 36 -14.67 -3.70 7.76
CA ARG A 36 -15.85 -4.57 7.91
C ARG A 36 -15.48 -5.98 8.35
N LEU A 37 -14.19 -6.29 8.42
CA LEU A 37 -13.69 -7.59 8.82
C LEU A 37 -13.49 -7.65 10.33
N ASP A 38 -13.37 -8.88 10.83
CA ASP A 38 -12.87 -9.14 12.17
C ASP A 38 -11.52 -8.42 12.40
N PRO A 39 -11.31 -7.78 13.56
CA PRO A 39 -10.08 -7.03 13.86
C PRO A 39 -8.80 -7.85 13.71
N VAL A 40 -8.81 -9.15 14.01
CA VAL A 40 -7.63 -10.02 13.89
C VAL A 40 -7.31 -10.26 12.41
N VAL A 41 -8.35 -10.47 11.59
CA VAL A 41 -8.19 -10.62 10.13
C VAL A 41 -7.69 -9.31 9.51
N ALA A 42 -8.26 -8.17 9.92
CA ALA A 42 -7.84 -6.86 9.47
C ALA A 42 -6.38 -6.57 9.85
N ASP A 43 -5.95 -6.89 11.07
CA ASP A 43 -4.56 -6.71 11.50
C ASP A 43 -3.59 -7.54 10.66
N ARG A 44 -3.91 -8.81 10.39
CA ARG A 44 -3.12 -9.68 9.49
C ARG A 44 -2.99 -9.08 8.09
N ALA A 45 -4.10 -8.59 7.52
CA ALA A 45 -4.09 -7.96 6.21
C ALA A 45 -3.19 -6.71 6.18
N TRP A 46 -3.21 -5.89 7.24
CA TRP A 46 -2.33 -4.73 7.35
C TRP A 46 -0.85 -5.11 7.46
N ARG A 47 -0.53 -6.23 8.13
CA ARG A 47 0.84 -6.77 8.15
C ARG A 47 1.28 -7.21 6.76
N ASP A 48 0.42 -7.88 6.00
CA ASP A 48 0.70 -8.27 4.60
C ASP A 48 1.00 -7.04 3.73
N VAL A 49 0.20 -5.97 3.88
CA VAL A 49 0.45 -4.69 3.19
C VAL A 49 1.78 -4.08 3.62
N GLY A 50 2.06 -4.05 4.94
CA GLY A 50 3.31 -3.54 5.47
C GLY A 50 4.53 -4.28 4.89
N ASN A 51 4.47 -5.62 4.84
CA ASN A 51 5.52 -6.47 4.28
C ASN A 51 5.73 -6.21 2.79
N LEU A 52 4.66 -6.09 2.01
CA LEU A 52 4.73 -5.72 0.59
C LEU A 52 5.45 -4.38 0.38
N LEU A 53 5.06 -3.36 1.13
CA LEU A 53 5.63 -2.01 1.00
C LEU A 53 7.10 -2.00 1.44
N GLN A 54 7.45 -2.75 2.48
CA GLN A 54 8.82 -2.91 2.95
C GLN A 54 9.68 -3.56 1.86
N GLN A 55 9.25 -4.72 1.33
CA GLN A 55 9.98 -5.43 0.26
C GLN A 55 10.17 -4.56 -0.98
N THR A 56 9.15 -3.81 -1.39
CA THR A 56 9.27 -2.89 -2.54
C THR A 56 10.28 -1.80 -2.23
N THR A 57 10.23 -1.23 -1.03
CA THR A 57 11.17 -0.17 -0.63
C THR A 57 12.61 -0.67 -0.61
N ASP A 58 12.87 -1.86 -0.07
CA ASP A 58 14.22 -2.41 0.07
C ASP A 58 14.87 -2.72 -1.29
N ARG A 59 14.07 -3.03 -2.33
CA ARG A 59 14.57 -3.16 -3.71
C ARG A 59 15.06 -1.83 -4.31
N HIS A 60 14.51 -0.72 -3.86
CA HIS A 60 14.78 0.61 -4.43
C HIS A 60 15.60 1.51 -3.50
N SER A 61 15.88 1.08 -2.27
CA SER A 61 16.66 1.83 -1.30
C SER A 61 17.57 0.90 -0.52
N VAL A 62 18.87 0.96 -0.83
CA VAL A 62 19.91 0.12 -0.23
C VAL A 62 20.21 0.52 1.23
N ARG A 63 19.80 1.72 1.66
CA ARG A 63 20.04 2.22 3.02
C ARG A 63 18.75 2.32 3.83
N GLY A 64 18.72 1.63 4.97
CA GLY A 64 17.74 1.89 6.02
C GLY A 64 17.98 3.27 6.62
N SER A 65 17.08 4.22 6.37
CA SER A 65 17.11 5.51 7.04
C SER A 65 16.74 5.33 8.51
N ALA A 66 17.63 5.70 9.43
CA ALA A 66 17.38 5.62 10.87
C ALA A 66 16.10 6.35 11.29
N TYR A 67 15.77 7.46 10.61
CA TYR A 67 14.51 8.16 10.76
C TYR A 67 13.31 7.24 10.45
N TRP A 68 13.31 6.63 9.26
CA TRP A 68 12.21 5.76 8.85
C TRP A 68 12.09 4.52 9.73
N THR A 69 13.21 3.91 10.14
CA THR A 69 13.21 2.77 11.07
C THR A 69 12.53 3.14 12.40
N LYS A 70 12.86 4.31 12.97
CA LYS A 70 12.25 4.81 14.21
C LYS A 70 10.75 5.08 14.04
N GLU A 71 10.37 5.78 12.97
CA GLU A 71 8.97 6.13 12.70
C GLU A 71 8.11 4.90 12.44
N ILE A 72 8.62 3.93 11.69
CA ILE A 72 7.94 2.66 11.42
C ILE A 72 7.78 1.86 12.71
N ARG A 73 8.84 1.73 13.53
CA ARG A 73 8.75 1.02 14.82
C ARG A 73 7.72 1.64 15.76
N LYS A 74 7.67 2.97 15.83
CA LYS A 74 6.68 3.70 16.63
C LYS A 74 5.25 3.44 16.13
N ALA A 75 5.05 3.42 14.82
CA ALA A 75 3.76 3.17 14.20
C ALA A 75 3.31 1.70 14.35
N ASP A 76 4.22 0.74 14.18
CA ASP A 76 3.97 -0.68 14.42
C ASP A 76 3.53 -0.94 15.87
N GLY A 77 4.10 -0.21 16.84
CA GLY A 77 3.69 -0.27 18.24
C GLY A 77 2.26 0.24 18.52
N ARG A 78 1.65 0.97 17.58
CA ARG A 78 0.26 1.46 17.70
C ARG A 78 -0.72 0.55 16.98
N SER A 79 -0.41 0.16 15.75
CA SER A 79 -1.17 -0.83 14.98
C SER A 79 -0.43 -1.25 13.71
N ALA A 80 -0.72 -2.45 13.20
CA ALA A 80 -0.20 -2.87 11.89
C ALA A 80 -0.60 -1.90 10.76
N LYS A 81 -1.79 -1.29 10.86
CA LYS A 81 -2.26 -0.27 9.93
C LYS A 81 -1.34 0.94 9.90
N GLU A 82 -1.06 1.55 11.05
CA GLU A 82 -0.17 2.72 11.10
C GLU A 82 1.22 2.36 10.56
N GLY A 83 1.72 1.18 10.91
CA GLY A 83 2.96 0.62 10.36
C GLY A 83 2.98 0.55 8.84
N ALA A 84 1.91 0.04 8.22
CA ALA A 84 1.77 -0.03 6.77
C ALA A 84 1.70 1.37 6.13
N ILE A 85 0.97 2.31 6.72
CA ILE A 85 0.89 3.69 6.22
C ILE A 85 2.25 4.37 6.26
N LYS A 86 3.02 4.24 7.34
CA LYS A 86 4.39 4.79 7.40
C LYS A 86 5.32 4.18 6.37
N ARG A 87 5.19 2.89 6.08
CA ARG A 87 5.95 2.24 5.00
C ARG A 87 5.55 2.76 3.62
N LEU A 88 4.27 3.09 3.40
CA LEU A 88 3.83 3.75 2.16
C LEU A 88 4.46 5.14 2.01
N ASP A 89 4.49 5.93 3.09
CA ASP A 89 5.10 7.26 3.06
C ASP A 89 6.60 7.19 2.80
N ARG A 90 7.29 6.20 3.39
CA ARG A 90 8.68 5.89 3.05
C ARG A 90 8.83 5.58 1.56
N LEU A 91 8.03 4.64 1.04
CA LEU A 91 8.07 4.26 -0.37
C LEU A 91 7.84 5.46 -1.30
N ARG A 92 6.91 6.35 -0.96
CA ARG A 92 6.67 7.60 -1.72
C ARG A 92 7.90 8.49 -1.76
N GLY A 93 8.65 8.59 -0.67
CA GLY A 93 9.93 9.29 -0.63
C GLY A 93 10.97 8.58 -1.51
N VAL A 94 11.15 7.28 -1.33
CA VAL A 94 12.12 6.47 -2.09
C VAL A 94 11.85 6.50 -3.58
N LEU A 95 10.59 6.49 -4.02
CA LEU A 95 10.22 6.51 -5.44
C LEU A 95 10.08 7.92 -6.02
N ARG A 96 10.47 8.97 -5.29
CA ARG A 96 10.53 10.34 -5.81
C ARG A 96 11.80 10.61 -6.60
N ASP A 97 12.90 9.99 -6.18
CA ASP A 97 14.25 10.23 -6.70
C ASP A 97 14.66 9.35 -7.91
N PRO A 98 14.23 8.08 -8.02
CA PRO A 98 14.57 7.21 -9.14
C PRO A 98 14.01 7.69 -10.47
N ASP A 99 14.59 7.14 -11.55
CA ASP A 99 14.07 7.30 -12.91
C ASP A 99 12.53 7.02 -12.95
N PRO A 100 11.74 7.88 -13.62
CA PRO A 100 10.29 7.75 -13.68
C PRO A 100 9.79 6.38 -14.18
N VAL A 101 10.53 5.70 -15.05
CA VAL A 101 10.19 4.35 -15.55
C VAL A 101 10.31 3.33 -14.42
N VAL A 102 11.39 3.41 -13.63
CA VAL A 102 11.61 2.55 -12.46
C VAL A 102 10.54 2.79 -11.40
N ALA A 103 10.26 4.07 -11.09
CA ALA A 103 9.22 4.44 -10.13
C ALA A 103 7.83 3.94 -10.58
N ASN A 104 7.49 4.11 -11.86
CA ASN A 104 6.22 3.63 -12.41
C ASN A 104 6.11 2.11 -12.36
N ARG A 105 7.19 1.37 -12.64
CA ARG A 105 7.22 -0.09 -12.52
C ARG A 105 6.96 -0.54 -11.08
N ALA A 106 7.65 0.06 -10.12
CA ALA A 106 7.46 -0.23 -8.70
C ALA A 106 6.01 0.03 -8.25
N TRP A 107 5.42 1.14 -8.67
CA TRP A 107 4.03 1.45 -8.35
C TRP A 107 3.03 0.47 -9.00
N ARG A 108 3.32 -0.06 -10.19
CA ARG A 108 2.51 -1.15 -10.80
C ARG A 108 2.62 -2.44 -9.99
N GLU A 109 3.80 -2.83 -9.54
CA GLU A 109 3.95 -4.02 -8.68
C GLU A 109 3.15 -3.87 -7.37
N VAL A 110 3.22 -2.70 -6.73
CA VAL A 110 2.46 -2.41 -5.52
C VAL A 110 0.95 -2.45 -5.78
N ARG A 111 0.46 -1.83 -6.86
CA ARG A 111 -0.98 -1.82 -7.16
C ARG A 111 -1.50 -3.25 -7.37
N ASP A 112 -0.74 -4.09 -8.07
CA ASP A 112 -1.16 -5.45 -8.43
C ASP A 112 -1.14 -6.34 -7.19
N ALA A 113 -0.15 -6.18 -6.31
CA ALA A 113 -0.10 -6.88 -5.03
C ALA A 113 -1.20 -6.42 -4.07
N LEU A 114 -1.51 -5.11 -3.99
CA LEU A 114 -2.64 -4.60 -3.20
C LEU A 114 -3.97 -5.16 -3.70
N GLN A 115 -4.14 -5.31 -5.01
CA GLN A 115 -5.32 -5.95 -5.60
C GLN A 115 -5.46 -7.40 -5.13
N ARG A 116 -4.38 -8.19 -5.18
CA ARG A 116 -4.37 -9.59 -4.69
C ARG A 116 -4.66 -9.69 -3.19
N ILE A 117 -4.11 -8.80 -2.37
CA ILE A 117 -4.42 -8.74 -0.94
C ILE A 117 -5.91 -8.42 -0.75
N THR A 118 -6.44 -7.43 -1.46
CA THR A 118 -7.86 -7.08 -1.38
C THR A 118 -8.76 -8.26 -1.74
N GLU A 119 -8.45 -8.97 -2.83
CA GLU A 119 -9.20 -10.16 -3.26
C GLU A 119 -9.15 -11.30 -2.23
N ARG A 120 -7.99 -11.51 -1.60
CA ARG A 120 -7.83 -12.53 -0.54
C ARG A 120 -8.76 -12.26 0.65
N TYR A 121 -8.91 -11.00 1.04
CA TYR A 121 -9.67 -10.58 2.23
C TYR A 121 -11.10 -10.09 1.93
N SER A 122 -11.55 -10.20 0.68
CA SER A 122 -12.93 -9.86 0.28
C SER A 122 -13.76 -11.06 -0.18
N ARG A 123 -13.17 -12.27 -0.12
CA ARG A 123 -13.87 -13.55 -0.24
C ARG A 123 -14.38 -13.97 1.13
#